data_AF-A0A0F9CJE0-F1
#
_entry.id   AF-A0A0F9CJE0-F1
#
_cell.length_a   1.000
_cell.length_b   1.000
_cell.length_c   1.000
_cell.angle_alpha   90.00
_cell.angle_beta   90.00
_cell.angle_gamma   90.00
#
_symmetry.space_group_name_H-M   'P 1'
#
loop_
_entity.id
_entity.type
_entity.pdbx_description
1 polymer ?
#
loop_
_entity_poly.entity_id
_entity_poly.type
_entity_poly.pdbx_seq_one_letter_code
_entity_poly.pdbx_strand_id
1 'polypeptide(L)'
;NNEQLQSDSQQGDCQPNDHQQTTLDLAREALAQDQLRGWRLLENPNRLRIQTIDGFCLNLAQQLAVESSFGDYSEPLDDPTPYYREVIAELLLPSLEQQKPLGKAITTLLRHLDNDLNKLELLLINLLSKREQWLGQLFQSRGARDYLESFLNEVIEETLSEAQHLLAPYGSDLALLADYAASQLPYDKRTSPINHCLGMVELPENNLHFIEQWQGLCELLLTKGNDWRKAFNKNIGFPTETDTGDKAFAKAQKEAVSALIAQLRSTSGLLEALEDIRFLPPPNYSNNQWHVLEALTLLLPALAAQLSLIFQQQKVCDFTEITLAALRALGPEDEPTDLALKLDYQVKHILTDEFQDTSSVQFTILRRLTAGWAPNDGRSLFIVGDAMQSLYGFRSANVGLFLEARSLPIGNIQLEPLDLQVNFRSQAGIIDWVNQAFVEVFPTRDN
;
A
#
# COMPACT_ATOMS: atom_id res chain seq x y z
N ASN A 1 14.69 20.67 23.78
CA ASN A 1 13.28 20.68 24.26
C ASN A 1 13.10 21.14 25.69
N ASN A 2 13.61 20.47 26.74
CA ASN A 2 13.42 20.99 28.12
C ASN A 2 14.10 22.35 28.35
N GLU A 3 15.25 22.59 27.73
CA GLU A 3 15.90 23.91 27.75
C GLU A 3 15.09 24.98 27.00
N GLN A 4 14.26 24.58 26.03
CA GLN A 4 13.42 25.48 25.24
C GLN A 4 12.11 25.82 25.96
N LEU A 5 11.52 24.82 26.65
CA LEU A 5 10.41 25.02 27.58
C LEU A 5 10.82 25.91 28.77
N GLN A 6 12.06 25.76 29.27
CA GLN A 6 12.60 26.62 30.30
C GLN A 6 12.99 28.02 29.77
N SER A 7 13.60 28.12 28.58
CA SER A 7 13.98 29.41 27.98
C SER A 7 12.77 30.27 27.69
N ASP A 8 11.70 29.68 27.16
CA ASP A 8 10.48 30.41 26.80
C ASP A 8 9.75 30.88 28.08
N SER A 9 9.84 30.12 29.17
CA SER A 9 9.27 30.51 30.47
C SER A 9 10.06 31.60 31.21
N GLN A 10 11.35 31.80 30.90
CA GLN A 10 12.26 32.70 31.62
C GLN A 10 12.65 33.98 30.88
N GLN A 11 12.28 34.15 29.60
CA GLN A 11 12.51 35.40 28.89
C GLN A 11 11.46 36.46 29.24
N GLY A 12 11.78 37.24 30.28
CA GLY A 12 11.24 38.59 30.43
C GLY A 12 11.89 39.54 29.42
N ASP A 13 11.12 40.51 28.93
CA ASP A 13 11.53 41.69 28.13
C ASP A 13 11.56 41.63 26.59
N CYS A 14 10.66 40.87 25.96
CA CYS A 14 10.15 41.24 24.62
C CYS A 14 8.65 40.98 24.57
N GLN A 15 7.84 41.94 24.08
CA GLN A 15 6.42 41.70 23.86
C GLN A 15 6.27 40.51 22.89
N PRO A 16 5.71 39.37 23.32
CA PRO A 16 5.64 38.21 22.46
C PRO A 16 4.57 38.47 21.40
N ASN A 17 4.86 38.15 20.13
CA ASN A 17 3.83 38.04 19.10
C ASN A 17 2.72 37.09 19.60
N ASP A 18 1.47 37.28 19.18
CA ASP A 18 0.29 36.49 19.65
C ASP A 18 0.53 34.95 19.63
N HIS A 19 1.30 34.46 18.65
CA HIS A 19 1.71 33.05 18.57
C HIS A 19 2.66 32.60 19.68
N GLN A 20 3.63 33.43 20.07
CA GLN A 20 4.56 33.12 21.17
C GLN A 20 3.83 33.09 22.51
N GLN A 21 2.81 33.93 22.70
CA GLN A 21 1.93 33.86 23.87
C GLN A 21 1.15 32.54 23.89
N THR A 22 0.59 32.14 22.74
CA THR A 22 -0.14 30.87 22.61
C THR A 22 0.75 29.67 22.97
N THR A 23 1.98 29.62 22.45
CA THR A 23 2.94 28.56 22.79
C THR A 23 3.29 28.56 24.28
N LEU A 24 3.47 29.74 24.88
CA LEU A 24 3.73 29.90 26.31
C LEU A 24 2.56 29.40 27.17
N ASP A 25 1.33 29.69 26.75
CA ASP A 25 0.14 29.26 27.47
C ASP A 25 -0.04 27.73 27.36
N LEU A 26 0.15 27.14 26.17
CA LEU A 26 0.17 25.69 26.01
C LEU A 26 1.28 25.02 26.83
N ALA A 27 2.47 25.61 26.89
CA ALA A 27 3.56 25.12 27.72
C ALA A 27 3.20 25.15 29.22
N ARG A 28 2.53 26.22 29.68
CA ARG A 28 2.01 26.32 31.06
C ARG A 28 0.94 25.28 31.34
N GLU A 29 0.02 25.03 30.41
CA GLU A 29 -0.99 23.99 30.55
C GLU A 29 -0.37 22.59 30.62
N ALA A 30 0.64 22.32 29.80
CA ALA A 30 1.38 21.06 29.84
C ALA A 30 2.08 20.85 31.20
N LEU A 31 2.71 21.90 31.75
CA LEU A 31 3.33 21.86 33.09
C LEU A 31 2.30 21.71 34.21
N ALA A 32 1.13 22.33 34.09
CA ALA A 32 0.03 22.14 35.04
C ALA A 32 -0.47 20.68 35.02
N GLN A 33 -0.57 20.06 33.83
CA GLN A 33 -0.89 18.64 33.72
C GLN A 33 0.22 17.73 34.26
N ASP A 34 1.50 18.05 34.02
CA ASP A 34 2.64 17.34 34.61
C ASP A 34 2.53 17.25 36.14
N GLN A 35 2.15 18.36 36.78
CA GLN A 35 1.92 18.43 38.22
C GLN A 35 0.70 17.62 38.67
N LEU A 36 -0.44 17.76 37.97
CA LEU A 36 -1.68 17.04 38.28
C LEU A 36 -1.52 15.51 38.16
N ARG A 37 -0.81 15.06 37.14
CA ARG A 37 -0.56 13.64 36.87
C ARG A 37 0.66 13.08 37.59
N GLY A 38 1.46 13.95 38.22
CA GLY A 38 2.67 13.57 38.93
C GLY A 38 3.74 12.95 38.02
N TRP A 39 3.81 13.39 36.76
CA TRP A 39 4.76 12.83 35.80
C TRP A 39 6.21 13.24 36.10
N ARG A 40 6.42 14.45 36.65
CA ARG A 40 7.72 15.04 36.96
C ARG A 40 8.64 15.07 35.73
N LEU A 41 8.11 15.53 34.59
CA LEU A 41 8.80 15.54 33.30
C LEU A 41 10.10 16.36 33.30
N LEU A 42 10.14 17.45 34.06
CA LEU A 42 11.35 18.28 34.19
C LEU A 42 12.46 17.59 35.00
N GLU A 43 12.09 16.83 36.03
CA GLU A 43 13.05 16.09 36.87
C GLU A 43 13.50 14.78 36.20
N ASN A 44 12.62 14.18 35.38
CA ASN A 44 12.84 12.89 34.73
C ASN A 44 12.64 13.01 33.21
N PRO A 45 13.53 13.71 32.48
CA PRO A 45 13.40 13.91 31.03
C PRO A 45 13.31 12.59 30.26
N ASN A 46 13.91 11.51 30.78
CA ASN A 46 13.87 10.17 30.17
C ASN A 46 12.45 9.54 30.11
N ARG A 47 11.45 10.14 30.77
CA ARG A 47 10.03 9.77 30.61
C ARG A 47 9.47 10.19 29.26
N LEU A 48 10.02 11.25 28.67
CA LEU A 48 9.72 11.69 27.31
C LEU A 48 10.84 11.23 26.39
N ARG A 49 10.65 10.08 25.74
CA ARG A 49 11.63 9.53 24.80
C ARG A 49 11.32 10.04 23.40
N ILE A 50 12.19 10.89 22.87
CA ILE A 50 12.14 11.38 21.49
C ILE A 50 13.27 10.70 20.73
N GLN A 51 12.92 9.89 19.73
CA GLN A 51 13.86 9.15 18.90
C GLN A 51 13.20 8.81 17.57
N THR A 52 14.01 8.46 16.57
CA THR A 52 13.50 7.94 15.30
C THR A 52 12.90 6.55 15.49
N ILE A 53 12.00 6.14 14.58
CA ILE A 53 11.44 4.78 14.57
C ILE A 53 12.58 3.74 14.47
N ASP A 54 13.57 3.97 13.61
CA ASP A 54 14.74 3.07 13.49
C ASP A 54 15.54 2.97 14.79
N GLY A 55 15.73 4.09 15.51
CA GLY A 55 16.39 4.10 16.81
C GLY A 55 15.60 3.33 17.88
N PHE A 56 14.27 3.42 17.85
CA PHE A 56 13.41 2.62 18.70
C PHE A 56 13.49 1.12 18.34
N CYS A 57 13.44 0.77 17.05
CA CYS A 57 13.61 -0.61 16.58
C CYS A 57 14.96 -1.19 17.00
N LEU A 58 16.05 -0.42 16.88
CA LEU A 58 17.37 -0.83 17.34
C LEU A 58 17.37 -1.11 18.85
N ASN A 59 16.72 -0.27 19.65
CA ASN A 59 16.62 -0.49 21.09
C ASN A 59 15.84 -1.77 21.44
N LEU A 60 14.75 -2.06 20.73
CA LEU A 60 13.99 -3.32 20.90
C LEU A 60 14.80 -4.54 20.52
N ALA A 61 15.48 -4.49 19.36
CA ALA A 61 16.32 -5.58 18.87
C ALA A 61 17.46 -5.89 19.85
N GLN A 62 18.09 -4.86 20.43
CA GLN A 62 19.12 -5.02 21.46
C GLN A 62 18.58 -5.68 22.73
N GLN A 63 17.37 -5.32 23.19
CA GLN A 63 16.78 -5.93 24.38
C GLN A 63 16.49 -7.42 24.18
N LEU A 64 15.99 -7.81 23.00
CA LEU A 64 15.80 -9.22 22.65
C LEU A 64 17.12 -10.00 22.62
N ALA A 65 18.19 -9.43 22.06
CA ALA A 65 19.50 -10.09 22.01
C ALA A 65 20.03 -10.41 23.41
N VAL A 66 19.83 -9.50 24.36
CA VAL A 66 20.18 -9.70 25.77
C VAL A 66 19.34 -10.80 26.41
N GLU A 67 18.02 -10.83 26.18
CA GLU A 67 17.11 -11.82 26.77
C GLU A 67 17.28 -13.23 26.18
N SER A 68 17.58 -13.34 24.89
CA SER A 68 17.66 -14.63 24.18
C SER A 68 18.97 -15.39 24.38
N SER A 69 19.96 -14.85 25.11
CA SER A 69 21.32 -15.42 25.23
C SER A 69 22.04 -15.61 23.88
N PHE A 70 21.47 -15.09 22.78
CA PHE A 70 21.99 -15.18 21.41
C PHE A 70 22.58 -13.83 20.99
N GLY A 71 23.86 -13.65 21.32
CA GLY A 71 24.79 -12.88 20.48
C GLY A 71 24.83 -11.36 20.64
N ASP A 72 26.02 -10.84 20.35
CA ASP A 72 26.47 -9.45 20.43
C ASP A 72 25.67 -8.47 19.56
N TYR A 73 25.76 -7.20 19.95
CA TYR A 73 25.39 -6.04 19.13
C TYR A 73 25.91 -6.18 17.70
N SER A 74 25.00 -6.09 16.72
CA SER A 74 25.35 -6.03 15.30
C SER A 74 25.37 -4.58 14.86
N GLU A 75 26.46 -4.15 14.23
CA GLU A 75 26.59 -2.78 13.73
C GLU A 75 25.76 -2.59 12.45
N PRO A 76 24.94 -1.53 12.35
CA PRO A 76 24.24 -1.21 11.12
C PRO A 76 25.23 -0.78 10.02
N LEU A 77 25.07 -1.36 8.84
CA LEU A 77 25.86 -1.05 7.66
C LEU A 77 25.21 0.03 6.80
N ASP A 78 26.01 0.94 6.25
CA ASP A 78 25.56 1.91 5.25
C ASP A 78 25.29 1.25 3.88
N ASP A 79 26.11 0.27 3.49
CA ASP A 79 25.93 -0.51 2.25
C ASP A 79 25.97 -2.03 2.54
N PRO A 80 24.81 -2.70 2.64
CA PRO A 80 24.73 -4.14 2.84
C PRO A 80 24.87 -4.95 1.54
N THR A 81 24.98 -4.31 0.37
CA THR A 81 25.03 -4.99 -0.94
C THR A 81 26.13 -6.06 -1.05
N PRO A 82 27.36 -5.86 -0.53
CA PRO A 82 28.39 -6.90 -0.55
C PRO A 82 27.95 -8.20 0.13
N TYR A 83 27.21 -8.11 1.23
CA TYR A 83 26.70 -9.26 1.98
C TYR A 83 25.58 -9.99 1.24
N TYR A 84 24.72 -9.25 0.54
CA TYR A 84 23.72 -9.87 -0.34
C TYR A 84 24.40 -10.69 -1.45
N ARG A 85 25.45 -10.14 -2.07
CA ARG A 85 26.24 -10.85 -3.09
C ARG A 85 26.91 -12.09 -2.52
N GLU A 86 27.51 -11.99 -1.34
CA GLU A 86 28.17 -13.11 -0.65
C GLU A 86 27.19 -14.26 -0.42
N VAL A 87 26.02 -13.99 0.16
CA VAL A 87 24.96 -15.00 0.39
C VAL A 87 24.49 -15.65 -0.91
N ILE A 88 24.27 -14.84 -1.95
CA ILE A 88 23.84 -15.34 -3.26
C ILE A 88 24.92 -16.25 -3.85
N ALA A 89 26.19 -15.84 -3.81
CA ALA A 89 27.30 -16.64 -4.32
C ALA A 89 27.47 -17.97 -3.55
N GLU A 90 27.37 -17.92 -2.21
CA GLU A 90 27.46 -19.11 -1.34
C GLU A 90 26.30 -20.09 -1.59
N LEU A 91 25.12 -19.60 -1.94
CA LEU A 91 23.95 -20.45 -2.14
C LEU A 91 23.85 -20.97 -3.58
N LEU A 92 24.16 -20.14 -4.59
CA LEU A 92 23.98 -20.48 -6.00
C LEU A 92 24.90 -21.62 -6.46
N LEU A 93 26.21 -21.49 -6.26
CA LEU A 93 27.19 -22.43 -6.81
C LEU A 93 27.03 -23.86 -6.25
N PRO A 94 26.98 -24.07 -4.91
CA PRO A 94 26.85 -25.41 -4.35
C PRO A 94 25.47 -26.04 -4.59
N SER A 95 24.41 -25.23 -4.71
CA SER A 95 23.05 -25.72 -4.91
C SER A 95 22.80 -26.23 -6.33
N LEU A 96 23.49 -25.68 -7.33
CA LEU A 96 23.40 -26.14 -8.73
C LEU A 96 23.98 -27.55 -8.93
N GLU A 97 24.98 -27.92 -8.14
CA GLU A 97 25.60 -29.25 -8.21
C GLU A 97 24.73 -30.34 -7.56
N GLN A 98 23.82 -29.94 -6.65
CA GLN A 98 22.99 -30.85 -5.88
C GLN A 98 21.60 -30.96 -6.52
N GLN A 99 21.09 -32.16 -6.78
CA GLN A 99 19.72 -32.39 -7.28
C GLN A 99 18.62 -32.12 -6.23
N LYS A 100 18.86 -31.18 -5.32
CA LYS A 100 17.96 -30.76 -4.26
C LYS A 100 16.89 -29.79 -4.79
N PRO A 101 15.78 -29.60 -4.06
CA PRO A 101 14.72 -28.66 -4.43
C PRO A 101 15.22 -27.24 -4.75
N LEU A 102 16.17 -26.71 -3.98
CA LEU A 102 16.76 -25.39 -4.21
C LEU A 102 17.53 -25.30 -5.53
N GLY A 103 18.32 -26.32 -5.88
CA GLY A 103 19.01 -26.38 -7.17
C GLY A 103 18.04 -26.33 -8.35
N LYS A 104 16.93 -27.08 -8.27
CA LYS A 104 15.86 -27.04 -9.28
C LYS A 104 15.19 -25.66 -9.39
N ALA A 105 14.95 -24.99 -8.26
CA ALA A 105 14.41 -23.64 -8.24
C ALA A 105 15.35 -22.65 -8.93
N ILE A 106 16.65 -22.68 -8.61
CA ILE A 106 17.66 -21.83 -9.26
C ILE A 106 17.71 -22.09 -10.77
N THR A 107 17.74 -23.36 -11.20
CA THR A 107 17.73 -23.72 -12.63
C THR A 107 16.48 -23.20 -13.34
N THR A 108 15.34 -23.18 -12.66
CA THR A 108 14.08 -22.65 -13.21
C THR A 108 14.16 -21.15 -13.43
N LEU A 109 14.70 -20.41 -12.45
CA LEU A 109 14.91 -18.96 -12.56
C LEU A 109 15.95 -18.61 -13.61
N LEU A 110 17.07 -19.34 -13.68
CA LEU A 110 18.07 -19.15 -14.72
C LEU A 110 17.48 -19.36 -16.11
N ARG A 111 16.70 -20.41 -16.32
CA ARG A 111 16.04 -20.64 -17.61
C ARG A 111 15.08 -19.50 -17.97
N HIS A 112 14.38 -18.94 -17.00
CA HIS A 112 13.49 -17.80 -17.20
C HIS A 112 14.26 -16.51 -17.56
N LEU A 113 15.46 -16.33 -17.01
CA LEU A 113 16.33 -15.18 -17.26
C LEU A 113 17.37 -15.43 -18.36
N ASP A 114 17.06 -16.29 -19.33
CA ASP A 114 17.94 -16.62 -20.48
C ASP A 114 19.35 -17.13 -20.07
N ASN A 115 19.44 -17.80 -18.93
CA ASN A 115 20.67 -18.27 -18.27
C ASN A 115 21.67 -17.16 -17.93
N ASP A 116 21.18 -15.93 -17.70
CA ASP A 116 21.99 -14.79 -17.28
C ASP A 116 22.13 -14.75 -15.74
N LEU A 117 23.31 -15.16 -15.26
CA LEU A 117 23.65 -15.15 -13.85
C LEU A 117 23.66 -13.74 -13.26
N ASN A 118 24.09 -12.73 -14.02
CA ASN A 118 24.16 -11.37 -13.51
C ASN A 118 22.75 -10.79 -13.29
N LYS A 119 21.81 -11.07 -14.21
CA LYS A 119 20.41 -10.69 -14.03
C LYS A 119 19.79 -11.38 -12.82
N LEU A 120 20.07 -12.67 -12.62
CA LEU A 120 19.57 -13.40 -11.46
C LEU A 120 20.13 -12.80 -10.16
N GLU A 121 21.43 -12.54 -10.09
CA GLU A 121 22.06 -11.93 -8.92
C GLU A 121 21.43 -10.57 -8.59
N LEU A 122 21.29 -9.68 -9.59
CA LEU A 122 20.67 -8.36 -9.40
C LEU A 122 19.21 -8.46 -8.94
N LEU A 123 18.43 -9.41 -9.50
CA LEU A 123 17.07 -9.67 -9.07
C LEU A 123 17.03 -10.10 -7.59
N LEU A 124 17.88 -11.06 -7.20
CA LEU A 124 17.92 -11.58 -5.84
C LEU A 124 18.41 -10.52 -4.83
N ILE A 125 19.38 -9.68 -5.19
CA ILE A 125 19.81 -8.53 -4.40
C ILE A 125 18.63 -7.58 -4.14
N ASN A 126 17.87 -7.23 -5.19
CA ASN A 126 16.73 -6.34 -5.06
C ASN A 126 15.63 -6.93 -4.17
N LEU A 127 15.37 -8.23 -4.31
CA LEU A 127 14.39 -8.93 -3.48
C LEU A 127 14.85 -9.01 -2.02
N LEU A 128 16.13 -9.31 -1.76
CA LEU A 128 16.69 -9.38 -0.40
C LEU A 128 16.69 -8.03 0.32
N SER A 129 16.96 -6.93 -0.39
CA SER A 129 16.92 -5.60 0.22
C SER A 129 15.51 -5.20 0.67
N LYS A 130 14.48 -5.73 0.00
CA LYS A 130 13.05 -5.49 0.30
C LYS A 130 12.39 -6.62 1.11
N ARG A 131 13.17 -7.46 1.79
CA ARG A 131 12.65 -8.66 2.47
C ARG A 131 11.60 -8.40 3.53
N GLU A 132 11.58 -7.23 4.16
CA GLU A 132 10.50 -6.84 5.07
C GLU A 132 9.11 -6.84 4.41
N GLN A 133 9.01 -6.62 3.10
CA GLN A 133 7.74 -6.52 2.38
C GLN A 133 7.09 -7.88 2.12
N TRP A 134 7.90 -8.94 1.93
CA TRP A 134 7.41 -10.25 1.48
C TRP A 134 7.66 -11.38 2.48
N LEU A 135 8.65 -11.26 3.38
CA LEU A 135 9.06 -12.38 4.24
C LEU A 135 7.94 -12.83 5.17
N GLY A 136 7.23 -11.89 5.80
CA GLY A 136 6.09 -12.19 6.67
C GLY A 136 4.96 -12.91 5.93
N GLN A 137 4.61 -12.44 4.73
CA GLN A 137 3.52 -12.98 3.93
C GLN A 137 3.82 -14.41 3.44
N LEU A 138 5.06 -14.69 3.04
CA LEU A 138 5.46 -16.03 2.62
C LEU A 138 5.30 -17.07 3.74
N PHE A 139 5.63 -16.72 4.99
CA PHE A 139 5.51 -17.65 6.12
C PHE A 139 4.05 -17.90 6.56
N GLN A 140 3.16 -16.92 6.38
CA GLN A 140 1.76 -17.04 6.80
C GLN A 140 0.92 -17.86 5.81
N SER A 141 1.26 -17.86 4.52
CA SER A 141 0.51 -18.59 3.50
C SER A 141 0.74 -20.12 3.58
N ARG A 142 -0.31 -20.91 3.88
CA ARG A 142 -0.26 -22.39 3.78
C ARG A 142 -0.28 -22.91 2.33
N GLY A 143 -0.45 -22.00 1.37
CA GLY A 143 -0.37 -22.23 -0.07
C GLY A 143 -0.13 -20.90 -0.78
N ALA A 144 1.08 -20.69 -1.29
CA ALA A 144 1.48 -19.41 -1.88
C ALA A 144 0.64 -19.03 -3.11
N ARG A 145 0.10 -20.01 -3.85
CA ARG A 145 -0.69 -19.77 -5.06
C ARG A 145 -2.01 -19.12 -4.74
N ASP A 146 -2.79 -19.79 -3.90
CA ASP A 146 -4.14 -19.34 -3.53
C ASP A 146 -4.08 -17.96 -2.86
N TYR A 147 -3.04 -17.74 -2.04
CA TYR A 147 -2.76 -16.45 -1.42
C TYR A 147 -2.46 -15.36 -2.47
N LEU A 148 -1.53 -15.58 -3.40
CA LEU A 148 -1.20 -14.55 -4.40
C LEU A 148 -2.37 -14.32 -5.39
N GLU A 149 -3.08 -15.37 -5.79
CA GLU A 149 -4.26 -15.25 -6.64
C GLU A 149 -5.42 -14.56 -5.89
N SER A 150 -5.54 -14.67 -4.56
CA SER A 150 -6.56 -13.92 -3.82
C SER A 150 -6.34 -12.41 -3.85
N PHE A 151 -5.10 -11.91 -3.81
CA PHE A 151 -4.83 -10.47 -3.98
C PHE A 151 -5.16 -9.99 -5.40
N LEU A 152 -4.86 -10.79 -6.42
CA LEU A 152 -5.26 -10.44 -7.79
C LEU A 152 -6.79 -10.31 -7.87
N ASN A 153 -7.51 -11.23 -7.24
CA ASN A 153 -8.96 -11.18 -7.21
C ASN A 153 -9.48 -9.96 -6.46
N GLU A 154 -8.92 -9.64 -5.30
CA GLU A 154 -9.30 -8.46 -4.51
C GLU A 154 -9.11 -7.15 -5.31
N VAL A 155 -7.96 -6.99 -5.98
CA VAL A 155 -7.70 -5.83 -6.84
C VAL A 155 -8.70 -5.76 -8.01
N ILE A 156 -9.04 -6.90 -8.61
CA ILE A 156 -10.04 -6.96 -9.68
C ILE A 156 -11.41 -6.56 -9.13
N GLU A 157 -11.86 -7.14 -8.01
CA GLU A 157 -13.16 -6.86 -7.41
C GLU A 157 -13.31 -5.38 -7.01
N GLU A 158 -12.26 -4.79 -6.44
CA GLU A 158 -12.23 -3.38 -6.05
C GLU A 158 -12.35 -2.46 -7.28
N THR A 159 -11.53 -2.69 -8.31
CA THR A 159 -11.57 -1.93 -9.56
C THR A 159 -12.94 -2.02 -10.24
N LEU A 160 -13.53 -3.23 -10.27
CA LEU A 160 -14.86 -3.43 -10.84
C LEU A 160 -15.95 -2.74 -10.01
N SER A 161 -15.82 -2.75 -8.68
CA SER A 161 -16.76 -2.11 -7.77
C SER A 161 -16.79 -0.59 -7.93
N GLU A 162 -15.64 0.04 -8.12
CA GLU A 162 -15.57 1.48 -8.40
C GLU A 162 -16.31 1.82 -9.70
N ALA A 163 -16.01 1.10 -10.79
CA ALA A 163 -16.67 1.31 -12.07
C ALA A 163 -18.18 1.05 -12.01
N GLN A 164 -18.60 0.00 -11.30
CA GLN A 164 -20.02 -0.33 -11.11
C GLN A 164 -20.75 0.79 -10.35
N HIS A 165 -20.16 1.33 -9.28
CA HIS A 165 -20.74 2.43 -8.52
C HIS A 165 -20.93 3.68 -9.40
N LEU A 166 -19.94 4.02 -10.24
CA LEU A 166 -20.02 5.17 -11.16
C LEU A 166 -21.04 4.96 -12.29
N LEU A 167 -21.25 3.71 -12.74
CA LEU A 167 -22.19 3.36 -13.80
C LEU A 167 -23.61 3.06 -13.32
N ALA A 168 -23.81 2.80 -12.02
CA ALA A 168 -25.10 2.41 -11.44
C ALA A 168 -26.28 3.30 -11.86
N PRO A 169 -26.15 4.64 -11.96
CA PRO A 169 -27.25 5.51 -12.41
C PRO A 169 -27.73 5.24 -13.85
N TYR A 170 -26.88 4.63 -14.68
CA TYR A 170 -27.12 4.38 -16.10
C TYR A 170 -27.21 2.87 -16.44
N GLY A 171 -27.21 2.02 -15.43
CA GLY A 171 -26.99 0.58 -15.60
C GLY A 171 -27.98 -0.12 -16.52
N SER A 172 -29.28 0.17 -16.36
CA SER A 172 -30.33 -0.45 -17.17
C SER A 172 -30.24 -0.06 -18.66
N ASP A 173 -30.02 1.22 -18.96
CA ASP A 173 -29.90 1.70 -20.34
C ASP A 173 -28.63 1.16 -21.00
N LEU A 174 -27.52 1.13 -20.25
CA LEU A 174 -26.25 0.58 -20.73
C LEU A 174 -26.38 -0.93 -21.02
N ALA A 175 -27.04 -1.68 -20.14
CA ALA A 175 -27.24 -3.12 -20.30
C ALA A 175 -28.01 -3.46 -21.59
N LEU A 176 -29.14 -2.78 -21.81
CA LEU A 176 -29.96 -2.95 -23.01
C LEU A 176 -29.21 -2.60 -24.29
N LEU A 177 -28.43 -1.51 -24.28
CA LEU A 177 -27.67 -1.08 -25.45
C LEU A 177 -26.50 -2.01 -25.76
N ALA A 178 -25.86 -2.57 -24.74
CA ALA A 178 -24.76 -3.51 -24.89
C ALA A 178 -25.25 -4.88 -25.38
N ASP A 179 -26.37 -5.38 -24.85
CA ASP A 179 -27.05 -6.58 -25.38
C ASP A 179 -27.45 -6.39 -26.85
N TYR A 180 -28.07 -5.25 -27.18
CA TYR A 180 -28.40 -4.92 -28.56
C TYR A 180 -27.14 -4.93 -29.45
N ALA A 181 -26.06 -4.27 -29.03
CA ALA A 181 -24.81 -4.23 -29.80
C ALA A 181 -24.23 -5.64 -30.00
N ALA A 182 -24.23 -6.48 -28.96
CA ALA A 182 -23.77 -7.86 -29.04
C ALA A 182 -24.63 -8.71 -29.99
N SER A 183 -25.96 -8.51 -29.99
CA SER A 183 -26.89 -9.25 -30.85
C SER A 183 -26.68 -9.02 -32.35
N GLN A 184 -26.14 -7.84 -32.72
CA GLN A 184 -25.92 -7.44 -34.11
C GLN A 184 -24.53 -7.82 -34.63
N LEU A 185 -23.67 -8.42 -33.80
CA LEU A 185 -22.31 -8.81 -34.17
C LEU A 185 -22.23 -10.30 -34.51
N PRO A 186 -21.47 -10.68 -35.56
CA PRO A 186 -21.32 -12.08 -35.93
C PRO A 186 -20.55 -12.87 -34.86
N TYR A 187 -20.99 -14.10 -34.59
CA TYR A 187 -20.44 -15.00 -33.56
C TYR A 187 -19.07 -15.63 -33.93
N ASP A 188 -18.52 -15.37 -35.12
CA ASP A 188 -17.35 -16.12 -35.63
C ASP A 188 -15.98 -15.44 -35.41
N LYS A 189 -15.14 -16.10 -34.59
CA LYS A 189 -13.66 -16.15 -34.40
C LYS A 189 -12.73 -14.93 -34.50
N ARG A 190 -13.21 -13.73 -34.84
CA ARG A 190 -12.57 -12.47 -34.45
C ARG A 190 -13.59 -11.65 -33.68
N THR A 191 -14.11 -12.28 -32.62
CA THR A 191 -15.18 -11.77 -31.79
C THR A 191 -14.72 -10.51 -31.08
N SER A 192 -15.43 -9.41 -31.33
CA SER A 192 -15.29 -8.20 -30.51
C SER A 192 -15.59 -8.57 -29.05
N PRO A 193 -14.86 -8.03 -28.06
CA PRO A 193 -15.22 -8.18 -26.65
C PRO A 193 -16.69 -7.86 -26.34
N ILE A 194 -17.34 -7.00 -27.13
CA ILE A 194 -18.76 -6.66 -27.02
C ILE A 194 -19.67 -7.90 -27.08
N ASN A 195 -19.27 -8.96 -27.79
CA ASN A 195 -20.06 -10.19 -27.91
C ASN A 195 -20.34 -10.86 -26.56
N HIS A 196 -19.49 -10.63 -25.54
CA HIS A 196 -19.70 -11.18 -24.20
C HIS A 196 -20.88 -10.50 -23.46
N CYS A 197 -21.35 -9.34 -23.94
CA CYS A 197 -22.51 -8.63 -23.38
C CYS A 197 -23.87 -9.18 -23.86
N LEU A 198 -23.89 -10.27 -24.64
CA LEU A 198 -25.13 -10.88 -25.14
C LEU A 198 -25.96 -11.47 -23.99
N GLY A 199 -27.23 -11.10 -23.90
CA GLY A 199 -28.17 -11.50 -22.86
C GLY A 199 -28.11 -10.64 -21.59
N MET A 200 -27.43 -9.49 -21.63
CA MET A 200 -27.27 -8.63 -20.47
C MET A 200 -28.55 -7.84 -20.16
N VAL A 201 -29.01 -7.89 -18.91
CA VAL A 201 -30.23 -7.21 -18.43
C VAL A 201 -29.90 -6.11 -17.41
N GLU A 202 -28.84 -6.31 -16.64
CA GLU A 202 -28.32 -5.39 -15.62
C GLU A 202 -26.80 -5.28 -15.78
N LEU A 203 -26.16 -4.39 -15.02
CA LEU A 203 -24.69 -4.30 -15.02
C LEU A 203 -24.08 -5.62 -14.55
N PRO A 204 -22.90 -6.01 -15.08
CA PRO A 204 -22.25 -7.22 -14.64
C PRO A 204 -21.87 -7.15 -13.16
N GLU A 205 -21.83 -8.30 -12.49
CA GLU A 205 -21.38 -8.38 -11.10
C GLU A 205 -19.86 -8.10 -10.99
N ASN A 206 -19.42 -7.71 -9.79
CA ASN A 206 -18.03 -7.35 -9.51
C ASN A 206 -17.23 -8.60 -9.16
N ASN A 207 -17.24 -9.62 -10.02
CA ASN A 207 -16.51 -10.85 -9.79
C ASN A 207 -15.83 -11.38 -11.06
N LEU A 208 -14.92 -12.33 -10.86
CA LEU A 208 -14.04 -12.86 -11.89
C LEU A 208 -14.76 -13.47 -13.10
N HIS A 209 -16.00 -13.93 -12.92
CA HIS A 209 -16.78 -14.56 -14.00
C HIS A 209 -17.28 -13.55 -15.05
N PHE A 210 -17.35 -12.27 -14.69
CA PHE A 210 -17.92 -11.22 -15.52
C PHE A 210 -16.87 -10.26 -16.12
N ILE A 211 -15.57 -10.55 -15.95
CA ILE A 211 -14.48 -9.73 -16.50
C ILE A 211 -14.65 -9.54 -18.02
N GLU A 212 -15.00 -10.60 -18.74
CA GLU A 212 -15.18 -10.51 -20.20
C GLU A 212 -16.34 -9.59 -20.59
N GLN A 213 -17.41 -9.52 -19.78
CA GLN A 213 -18.53 -8.59 -20.01
C GLN A 213 -18.11 -7.14 -19.74
N TRP A 214 -17.35 -6.92 -18.67
CA TRP A 214 -16.76 -5.62 -18.36
C TRP A 214 -15.81 -5.12 -19.45
N GLN A 215 -14.98 -6.01 -20.02
CA GLN A 215 -14.14 -5.71 -21.17
C GLN A 215 -14.98 -5.39 -22.43
N GLY A 216 -16.12 -6.07 -22.61
CA GLY A 216 -17.09 -5.77 -23.67
C GLY A 216 -17.71 -4.37 -23.54
N LEU A 217 -18.11 -3.99 -22.32
CA LEU A 217 -18.58 -2.64 -22.02
C LEU A 217 -17.52 -1.58 -22.31
N CYS A 218 -16.26 -1.84 -21.96
CA CYS A 218 -15.15 -0.94 -22.25
C CYS A 218 -14.94 -0.78 -23.77
N GLU A 219 -14.98 -1.86 -24.55
CA GLU A 219 -14.84 -1.77 -26.02
C GLU A 219 -16.02 -1.01 -26.67
N LEU A 220 -17.22 -1.15 -26.11
CA LEU A 220 -18.42 -0.43 -26.55
C LEU A 220 -18.28 1.08 -26.31
N LEU A 221 -17.86 1.48 -25.11
CA LEU A 221 -17.83 2.87 -24.64
C LEU A 221 -16.57 3.63 -25.10
N LEU A 222 -15.42 2.96 -25.14
CA LEU A 222 -14.13 3.57 -25.39
C LEU A 222 -13.57 3.18 -26.76
N THR A 223 -12.68 4.02 -27.27
CA THR A 223 -11.83 3.71 -28.41
C THR A 223 -10.56 2.98 -27.97
N LYS A 224 -9.77 2.47 -28.92
CA LYS A 224 -8.51 1.78 -28.59
C LYS A 224 -7.52 2.65 -27.82
N GLY A 225 -7.56 3.97 -27.98
CA GLY A 225 -6.73 4.94 -27.27
C GLY A 225 -7.33 5.47 -25.98
N ASN A 226 -8.29 4.77 -25.37
CA ASN A 226 -8.96 5.12 -24.11
C ASN A 226 -9.79 6.42 -24.14
N ASP A 227 -10.02 7.01 -25.30
CA ASP A 227 -10.99 8.10 -25.46
C ASP A 227 -12.42 7.59 -25.65
N TRP A 228 -13.41 8.36 -25.18
CA TRP A 228 -14.84 8.13 -25.45
C TRP A 228 -15.15 7.96 -26.94
N ARG A 229 -15.86 6.88 -27.29
CA ARG A 229 -16.26 6.59 -28.67
C ARG A 229 -17.23 7.64 -29.21
N LYS A 230 -16.99 8.09 -30.44
CA LYS A 230 -17.80 9.10 -31.15
C LYS A 230 -18.57 8.53 -32.35
N ALA A 231 -18.17 7.36 -32.85
CA ALA A 231 -18.71 6.76 -34.06
C ALA A 231 -19.19 5.33 -33.79
N PHE A 232 -20.46 5.08 -34.06
CA PHE A 232 -21.11 3.78 -33.97
C PHE A 232 -21.49 3.29 -35.37
N ASN A 233 -21.01 2.11 -35.71
CA ASN A 233 -21.21 1.47 -37.00
C ASN A 233 -21.43 -0.04 -36.80
N LYS A 234 -21.66 -0.76 -37.91
CA LYS A 234 -21.91 -2.21 -37.90
C LYS A 234 -20.81 -3.05 -37.23
N ASN A 235 -19.57 -2.56 -37.15
CA ASN A 235 -18.47 -3.30 -36.52
C ASN A 235 -18.49 -3.21 -34.98
N ILE A 236 -19.34 -2.34 -34.42
CA ILE A 236 -19.54 -2.13 -32.97
C ILE A 236 -20.99 -2.51 -32.59
N GLY A 237 -21.72 -3.21 -33.48
CA GLY A 237 -23.10 -3.63 -33.20
C GLY A 237 -24.18 -2.59 -33.50
N PHE A 238 -23.87 -1.50 -34.19
CA PHE A 238 -24.85 -0.47 -34.60
C PHE A 238 -24.96 -0.36 -36.13
N PRO A 239 -25.62 -1.32 -36.80
CA PRO A 239 -25.86 -1.25 -38.24
C PRO A 239 -26.87 -0.16 -38.61
N THR A 240 -26.95 0.19 -39.89
CA THR A 240 -27.94 1.15 -40.44
C THR A 240 -29.35 0.58 -40.57
N GLU A 241 -29.48 -0.75 -40.56
CA GLU A 241 -30.72 -1.51 -40.62
C GLU A 241 -30.53 -2.73 -39.70
N THR A 242 -31.54 -3.12 -38.92
CA THR A 242 -31.47 -4.37 -38.14
C THR A 242 -31.47 -5.59 -39.07
N ASP A 243 -31.18 -6.77 -38.54
CA ASP A 243 -31.34 -8.04 -39.28
C ASP A 243 -32.77 -8.28 -39.79
N THR A 244 -33.77 -7.64 -39.15
CA THR A 244 -35.19 -7.64 -39.56
C THR A 244 -35.56 -6.53 -40.55
N GLY A 245 -34.62 -5.65 -40.92
CA GLY A 245 -34.80 -4.56 -41.88
C GLY A 245 -35.40 -3.27 -41.29
N ASP A 246 -35.47 -3.11 -39.97
CA ASP A 246 -36.04 -1.93 -39.31
C ASP A 246 -35.02 -0.79 -39.15
N LYS A 247 -35.12 0.19 -40.06
CA LYS A 247 -34.30 1.41 -40.08
C LYS A 247 -34.58 2.35 -38.91
N ALA A 248 -35.83 2.43 -38.47
CA ALA A 248 -36.23 3.39 -37.45
C ALA A 248 -35.70 2.96 -36.08
N PHE A 249 -35.81 1.66 -35.79
CA PHE A 249 -35.27 1.08 -34.56
C PHE A 249 -33.74 1.17 -34.49
N ALA A 250 -33.03 0.79 -35.56
CA ALA A 250 -31.56 0.87 -35.59
C ALA A 250 -31.04 2.32 -35.41
N LYS A 251 -31.77 3.30 -35.98
CA LYS A 251 -31.45 4.72 -35.78
C LYS A 251 -31.67 5.17 -34.34
N ALA A 252 -32.79 4.77 -33.72
CA ALA A 252 -33.09 5.09 -32.32
C ALA A 252 -32.02 4.56 -31.36
N GLN A 253 -31.55 3.31 -31.54
CA GLN A 253 -30.50 2.74 -30.70
C GLN A 253 -29.16 3.47 -30.84
N LYS A 254 -28.81 3.92 -32.06
CA LYS A 254 -27.61 4.71 -32.30
C LYS A 254 -27.67 6.10 -31.64
N GLU A 255 -28.84 6.73 -31.64
CA GLU A 255 -29.08 8.00 -30.95
C GLU A 255 -29.02 7.81 -29.43
N ALA A 256 -29.61 6.73 -28.90
CA ALA A 256 -29.60 6.38 -27.48
C ALA A 256 -28.18 6.16 -26.94
N VAL A 257 -27.35 5.35 -27.61
CA VAL A 257 -25.95 5.14 -27.17
C VAL A 257 -25.11 6.41 -27.23
N SER A 258 -25.36 7.27 -28.22
CA SER A 258 -24.65 8.55 -28.34
C SER A 258 -25.05 9.53 -27.24
N ALA A 259 -26.34 9.54 -26.87
CA ALA A 259 -26.85 10.32 -25.74
C ALA A 259 -26.30 9.82 -24.40
N LEU A 260 -26.25 8.49 -24.22
CA LEU A 260 -25.68 7.87 -23.04
C LEU A 260 -24.19 8.23 -22.86
N ILE A 261 -23.36 8.11 -23.90
CA ILE A 261 -21.94 8.53 -23.82
C ILE A 261 -21.81 10.01 -23.45
N ALA A 262 -22.70 10.88 -23.93
CA ALA A 262 -22.67 12.29 -23.57
C ALA A 262 -22.95 12.51 -22.07
N GLN A 263 -23.84 11.71 -21.47
CA GLN A 263 -24.09 11.73 -20.03
C GLN A 263 -22.90 11.16 -19.25
N LEU A 264 -22.35 10.02 -19.67
CA LEU A 264 -21.20 9.37 -19.01
C LEU A 264 -19.95 10.26 -18.99
N ARG A 265 -19.74 11.07 -20.04
CA ARG A 265 -18.66 12.08 -20.09
C ARG A 265 -18.73 13.14 -18.99
N SER A 266 -19.92 13.38 -18.43
CA SER A 266 -20.08 14.35 -17.35
C SER A 266 -19.81 13.77 -15.96
N THR A 267 -19.64 12.45 -15.86
CA THR A 267 -19.24 11.76 -14.63
C THR A 267 -17.72 11.82 -14.47
N SER A 268 -17.25 12.55 -13.47
CA SER A 268 -15.82 12.60 -13.10
C SER A 268 -15.32 11.24 -12.62
N GLY A 269 -14.12 10.82 -13.05
CA GLY A 269 -13.48 9.57 -12.61
C GLY A 269 -13.89 8.32 -13.39
N LEU A 270 -14.96 8.40 -14.22
CA LEU A 270 -15.47 7.22 -14.93
C LEU A 270 -14.57 6.79 -16.09
N LEU A 271 -13.90 7.75 -16.75
CA LEU A 271 -13.01 7.41 -17.87
C LEU A 271 -11.80 6.62 -17.37
N GLU A 272 -11.23 7.06 -16.25
CA GLU A 272 -10.12 6.45 -15.55
C GLU A 272 -10.51 5.03 -15.08
N ALA A 273 -11.64 4.89 -14.37
CA ALA A 273 -12.11 3.58 -13.92
C ALA A 273 -12.35 2.58 -15.07
N LEU A 274 -12.87 3.03 -16.22
CA LEU A 274 -13.03 2.18 -17.40
C LEU A 274 -11.70 1.85 -18.09
N GLU A 275 -10.72 2.77 -18.04
CA GLU A 275 -9.38 2.51 -18.52
C GLU A 275 -8.70 1.43 -17.68
N ASP A 276 -8.81 1.50 -16.36
CA ASP A 276 -8.25 0.52 -15.42
C ASP A 276 -8.78 -0.90 -15.68
N ILE A 277 -10.08 -1.04 -15.99
CA ILE A 277 -10.68 -2.33 -16.38
C ILE A 277 -9.97 -2.97 -17.58
N ARG A 278 -9.51 -2.17 -18.56
CA ARG A 278 -8.80 -2.69 -19.74
C ARG A 278 -7.40 -3.20 -19.41
N PHE A 279 -6.82 -2.72 -18.32
CA PHE A 279 -5.48 -3.07 -17.86
C PHE A 279 -5.49 -4.03 -16.66
N LEU A 280 -6.66 -4.56 -16.28
CA LEU A 280 -6.77 -5.54 -15.21
C LEU A 280 -5.83 -6.74 -15.43
N PRO A 281 -5.15 -7.20 -14.37
CA PRO A 281 -4.34 -8.40 -14.44
C PRO A 281 -5.24 -9.63 -14.70
N PRO A 282 -4.70 -10.71 -15.30
CA PRO A 282 -5.42 -11.96 -15.36
C PRO A 282 -5.64 -12.50 -13.93
N PRO A 283 -6.80 -13.15 -13.66
CA PRO A 283 -7.16 -13.59 -12.30
C PRO A 283 -6.29 -14.75 -11.78
N ASN A 284 -5.64 -15.49 -12.69
CA ASN A 284 -4.79 -16.62 -12.34
C ASN A 284 -3.45 -16.55 -13.07
N TYR A 285 -2.42 -17.08 -12.43
CA TYR A 285 -1.13 -17.24 -13.07
C TYR A 285 -1.17 -18.41 -14.06
N SER A 286 -0.55 -18.23 -15.23
CA SER A 286 -0.26 -19.35 -16.11
C SER A 286 0.69 -20.34 -15.43
N ASN A 287 0.67 -21.62 -15.81
CA ASN A 287 1.55 -22.63 -15.22
C ASN A 287 3.05 -22.26 -15.30
N ASN A 288 3.45 -21.57 -16.38
CA ASN A 288 4.84 -21.12 -16.53
C ASN A 288 5.18 -19.96 -15.58
N GLN A 289 4.28 -18.98 -15.43
CA GLN A 289 4.45 -17.90 -14.45
C GLN A 289 4.50 -18.47 -13.02
N TRP A 290 3.58 -19.39 -12.70
CA TRP A 290 3.54 -20.02 -11.39
C TRP A 290 4.80 -20.80 -11.08
N HIS A 291 5.37 -21.53 -12.05
CA HIS A 291 6.60 -22.30 -11.82
C HIS A 291 7.79 -21.42 -11.44
N VAL A 292 7.86 -20.20 -11.97
CA VAL A 292 8.88 -19.19 -11.59
C VAL A 292 8.62 -18.65 -10.19
N LEU A 293 7.37 -18.31 -9.86
CA LEU A 293 6.99 -17.83 -8.53
C LEU A 293 7.21 -18.89 -7.45
N GLU A 294 6.82 -20.14 -7.71
CA GLU A 294 7.08 -21.28 -6.83
C GLU A 294 8.57 -21.44 -6.54
N ALA A 295 9.43 -21.32 -7.55
CA ALA A 295 10.88 -21.33 -7.36
C ALA A 295 11.36 -20.20 -6.43
N LEU A 296 10.81 -18.98 -6.56
CA LEU A 296 11.12 -17.86 -5.65
C LEU A 296 10.61 -18.11 -4.23
N THR A 297 9.41 -18.65 -4.06
CA THR A 297 8.83 -18.94 -2.73
C THR A 297 9.68 -19.94 -1.93
N LEU A 298 10.43 -20.81 -2.61
CA LEU A 298 11.38 -21.73 -1.99
C LEU A 298 12.75 -21.08 -1.76
N LEU A 299 13.25 -20.32 -2.74
CA LEU A 299 14.61 -19.76 -2.73
C LEU A 299 14.76 -18.58 -1.76
N LEU A 300 13.79 -17.66 -1.74
CA LEU A 300 13.88 -16.41 -0.98
C LEU A 300 13.96 -16.62 0.53
N PRO A 301 13.16 -17.52 1.17
CA PRO A 301 13.32 -17.80 2.60
C PRO A 301 14.69 -18.43 2.92
N ALA A 302 15.22 -19.27 2.03
CA ALA A 302 16.54 -19.87 2.22
C ALA A 302 17.66 -18.81 2.16
N LEU A 303 17.58 -17.87 1.20
CA LEU A 303 18.52 -16.76 1.12
C LEU A 303 18.40 -15.83 2.34
N ALA A 304 17.19 -15.50 2.79
CA ALA A 304 16.98 -14.67 3.97
C ALA A 304 17.58 -15.33 5.23
N ALA A 305 17.39 -16.65 5.40
CA ALA A 305 17.99 -17.39 6.51
C ALA A 305 19.53 -17.38 6.44
N GLN A 306 20.11 -17.61 5.27
CA GLN A 306 21.57 -17.57 5.08
C GLN A 306 22.14 -16.17 5.34
N LEU A 307 21.43 -15.12 4.92
CA LEU A 307 21.81 -13.73 5.20
C LEU A 307 21.82 -13.45 6.71
N SER A 308 20.79 -13.87 7.45
CA SER A 308 20.76 -13.72 8.90
C SER A 308 21.94 -14.45 9.57
N LEU A 309 22.36 -15.61 9.07
CA LEU A 309 23.54 -16.32 9.58
C LEU A 309 24.84 -15.55 9.31
N ILE A 310 25.04 -15.02 8.11
CA ILE A 310 26.23 -14.22 7.77
C ILE A 310 26.31 -12.95 8.63
N PHE A 311 25.18 -12.25 8.77
CA PHE A 311 25.06 -11.07 9.65
C PHE A 311 25.46 -11.39 11.10
N GLN A 312 24.98 -12.52 11.65
CA GLN A 312 25.35 -12.96 12.99
C GLN A 312 26.85 -13.31 13.11
N GLN A 313 27.40 -14.03 12.12
CA GLN A 313 28.81 -14.44 12.13
C GLN A 313 29.75 -13.24 12.04
N GLN A 314 29.41 -12.26 11.22
CA GLN A 314 30.22 -11.07 11.00
C GLN A 314 29.89 -9.90 11.96
N LYS A 315 28.86 -10.05 12.81
CA LYS A 315 28.38 -9.02 13.77
C LYS A 315 27.98 -7.70 13.11
N VAL A 316 27.32 -7.81 11.95
CA VAL A 316 26.84 -6.67 11.17
C VAL A 316 25.39 -6.90 10.77
N CYS A 317 24.66 -5.84 10.48
CA CYS A 317 23.28 -5.94 10.02
C CYS A 317 22.91 -4.76 9.13
N ASP A 318 21.76 -4.86 8.45
CA ASP A 318 21.13 -3.73 7.78
C ASP A 318 19.91 -3.23 8.58
N PHE A 319 19.34 -2.10 8.18
CA PHE A 319 18.15 -1.52 8.83
C PHE A 319 16.91 -2.43 8.74
N THR A 320 16.79 -3.22 7.66
CA THR A 320 15.71 -4.17 7.48
C THR A 320 15.76 -5.28 8.54
N GLU A 321 16.95 -5.77 8.87
CA GLU A 321 17.16 -6.79 9.90
C GLU A 321 16.85 -6.25 11.28
N ILE A 322 17.24 -5.00 11.56
CA ILE A 322 16.91 -4.32 12.83
C ILE A 322 15.40 -4.24 13.01
N THR A 323 14.67 -3.83 11.97
CA THR A 323 13.21 -3.70 11.99
C THR A 323 12.54 -5.06 12.17
N LEU A 324 12.98 -6.09 11.45
CA LEU A 324 12.47 -7.46 11.61
C LEU A 324 12.82 -8.05 12.98
N ALA A 325 13.99 -7.76 13.54
CA ALA A 325 14.38 -8.17 14.87
C ALA A 325 13.53 -7.50 15.95
N ALA A 326 13.23 -6.20 15.81
CA ALA A 326 12.31 -5.47 16.68
C ALA A 326 10.89 -6.07 16.62
N LEU A 327 10.41 -6.42 15.42
CA LEU A 327 9.13 -7.10 15.26
C LEU A 327 9.12 -8.46 15.99
N ARG A 328 10.17 -9.27 15.83
CA ARG A 328 10.32 -10.54 16.56
C ARG A 328 10.39 -10.33 18.08
N ALA A 329 11.03 -9.24 18.53
CA ALA A 329 11.17 -8.90 19.94
C ALA A 329 9.84 -8.66 20.63
N LEU A 330 8.82 -8.23 19.89
CA LEU A 330 7.47 -8.01 20.43
C LEU A 330 6.59 -9.28 20.42
N GLY A 331 6.91 -10.27 19.58
CA GLY A 331 6.04 -11.44 19.35
C GLY A 331 4.76 -11.09 18.59
N PRO A 332 3.99 -12.08 18.11
CA PRO A 332 2.68 -11.84 17.49
C PRO A 332 1.65 -11.29 18.48
N GLU A 333 0.58 -10.67 17.98
CA GLU A 333 -0.47 -10.05 18.83
C GLU A 333 -1.14 -11.06 19.78
N ASP A 334 -1.33 -12.30 19.34
CA ASP A 334 -1.94 -13.38 20.14
C ASP A 334 -0.98 -14.03 21.15
N GLU A 335 0.33 -13.83 20.99
CA GLU A 335 1.37 -14.39 21.86
C GLU A 335 2.48 -13.35 22.08
N PRO A 336 2.20 -12.24 22.79
CA PRO A 336 3.16 -11.18 23.02
C PRO A 336 4.30 -11.67 23.93
N THR A 337 5.51 -11.17 23.69
CA THR A 337 6.66 -11.45 24.54
C THR A 337 6.59 -10.73 25.89
N ASP A 338 7.39 -11.16 26.86
CA ASP A 338 7.54 -10.45 28.14
C ASP A 338 7.97 -8.99 27.95
N LEU A 339 8.82 -8.73 26.94
CA LEU A 339 9.20 -7.37 26.54
C LEU A 339 7.99 -6.56 26.08
N ALA A 340 7.14 -7.11 25.20
CA ALA A 340 5.93 -6.44 24.75
C ALA A 340 4.97 -6.13 25.92
N LEU A 341 4.75 -7.09 26.83
CA LEU A 341 3.92 -6.91 28.02
C LEU A 341 4.47 -5.82 28.96
N LYS A 342 5.80 -5.78 29.13
CA LYS A 342 6.48 -4.74 29.91
C LYS A 342 6.30 -3.36 29.27
N LEU A 343 6.42 -3.27 27.95
CA LEU A 343 6.22 -2.01 27.22
C LEU A 343 4.75 -1.55 27.29
N ASP A 344 3.78 -2.46 27.14
CA ASP A 344 2.35 -2.15 27.29
C ASP A 344 2.04 -1.55 28.68
N TYR A 345 2.69 -2.05 29.73
CA TYR A 345 2.56 -1.50 31.07
C TYR A 345 3.20 -0.11 31.20
N GLN A 346 4.39 0.10 30.61
CA GLN A 346 5.20 1.31 30.79
C GLN A 346 4.80 2.48 29.88
N VAL A 347 4.43 2.18 28.62
CA VAL A 347 4.10 3.18 27.61
C VAL A 347 2.63 3.53 27.72
N LYS A 348 2.34 4.81 27.97
CA LYS A 348 0.97 5.34 28.04
C LYS A 348 0.59 6.19 26.84
N HIS A 349 1.56 6.86 26.25
CA HIS A 349 1.32 7.78 25.14
C HIS A 349 2.34 7.50 24.05
N ILE A 350 1.87 7.29 22.82
CA ILE A 350 2.70 7.20 21.62
C ILE A 350 2.33 8.36 20.72
N LEU A 351 3.34 9.14 20.32
CA LEU A 351 3.21 10.23 19.37
C LEU A 351 4.12 9.88 18.18
N THR A 352 3.55 9.80 16.99
CA THR A 352 4.28 9.51 15.77
C THR A 352 4.15 10.70 14.82
N ASP A 353 5.28 11.24 14.41
CA ASP A 353 5.38 12.32 13.41
C ASP A 353 5.80 11.74 12.05
N GLU A 354 5.54 12.47 10.97
CA GLU A 354 5.83 12.06 9.59
C GLU A 354 5.30 10.66 9.22
N PHE A 355 4.10 10.33 9.69
CA PHE A 355 3.55 8.97 9.58
C PHE A 355 3.35 8.49 8.15
N GLN A 356 3.19 9.40 7.19
CA GLN A 356 3.11 9.06 5.76
C GLN A 356 4.35 8.30 5.25
N ASP A 357 5.50 8.43 5.92
CA ASP A 357 6.76 7.79 5.55
C ASP A 357 6.99 6.45 6.28
N THR A 358 5.97 5.93 6.97
CA THR A 358 6.04 4.67 7.73
C THR A 358 5.95 3.44 6.80
N SER A 359 6.75 2.41 7.06
CA SER A 359 6.65 1.12 6.35
C SER A 359 5.59 0.19 6.98
N SER A 360 5.07 -0.79 6.22
CA SER A 360 4.08 -1.74 6.75
C SER A 360 4.56 -2.52 7.98
N VAL A 361 5.86 -2.78 8.10
CA VAL A 361 6.42 -3.46 9.27
C VAL A 361 6.47 -2.52 10.48
N GLN A 362 6.85 -1.26 10.29
CA GLN A 362 6.81 -0.25 11.35
C GLN A 362 5.38 -0.01 11.85
N PHE A 363 4.40 0.01 10.94
CA PHE A 363 2.98 0.05 11.31
C PHE A 363 2.54 -1.17 12.11
N THR A 364 3.02 -2.37 11.72
CA THR A 364 2.76 -3.59 12.50
C THR A 364 3.39 -3.53 13.90
N ILE A 365 4.58 -2.95 14.04
CA ILE A 365 5.20 -2.71 15.35
C ILE A 365 4.30 -1.79 16.20
N LEU A 366 3.79 -0.70 15.62
CA LEU A 366 2.86 0.19 16.31
C LEU A 366 1.57 -0.52 16.76
N ARG A 367 1.00 -1.35 15.89
CA ARG A 367 -0.17 -2.19 16.22
C ARG A 367 0.12 -3.13 17.39
N ARG A 368 1.25 -3.82 17.39
CA ARG A 368 1.64 -4.72 18.50
C ARG A 368 1.84 -3.99 19.82
N LEU A 369 2.42 -2.79 19.79
CA LEU A 369 2.59 -1.95 20.98
C LEU A 369 1.26 -1.46 21.57
N THR A 370 0.22 -1.38 20.73
CA THR A 370 -1.10 -0.87 21.09
C THR A 370 -2.18 -1.95 21.17
N ALA A 371 -1.84 -3.22 20.94
CA ALA A 371 -2.79 -4.33 20.87
C ALA A 371 -3.61 -4.49 22.17
N GLY A 372 -2.99 -4.25 23.32
CA GLY A 372 -3.64 -4.32 24.63
C GLY A 372 -4.45 -3.08 25.02
N TRP A 373 -4.52 -2.05 24.16
CA TRP A 373 -5.13 -0.75 24.49
C TRP A 373 -6.63 -0.77 24.24
N ALA A 374 -7.37 -0.05 25.09
CA ALA A 374 -8.81 0.06 25.04
C ALA A 374 -9.25 1.53 25.07
N PRO A 375 -10.40 1.86 24.46
CA PRO A 375 -10.95 3.22 24.55
C PRO A 375 -11.09 3.67 26.01
N ASN A 376 -10.61 4.88 26.30
CA ASN A 376 -10.71 5.54 27.62
C ASN A 376 -9.95 4.86 28.78
N ASP A 377 -8.93 4.02 28.50
CA ASP A 377 -8.12 3.37 29.54
C ASP A 377 -6.96 4.22 30.08
N GLY A 378 -6.87 5.48 29.63
CA GLY A 378 -5.82 6.43 30.00
C GLY A 378 -4.57 6.39 29.13
N ARG A 379 -4.53 5.54 28.10
CA ARG A 379 -3.49 5.52 27.05
C ARG A 379 -3.95 6.29 25.82
N SER A 380 -3.01 6.81 25.03
CA SER A 380 -3.35 7.56 23.80
C SER A 380 -2.33 7.37 22.69
N LEU A 381 -2.84 7.27 21.46
CA LEU A 381 -2.07 7.27 20.23
C LEU A 381 -2.35 8.57 19.48
N PHE A 382 -1.30 9.28 19.08
CA PHE A 382 -1.39 10.52 18.31
C PHE A 382 -0.48 10.41 17.09
N ILE A 383 -1.03 10.69 15.92
CA ILE A 383 -0.34 10.54 14.64
C ILE A 383 -0.43 11.86 13.89
N VAL A 384 0.71 12.32 13.39
CA VAL A 384 0.84 13.48 12.51
C VAL A 384 1.44 13.01 11.20
N GLY A 385 0.90 13.53 10.10
CA GLY A 385 1.42 13.27 8.77
C GLY A 385 0.70 14.07 7.69
N ASP A 386 1.25 14.04 6.49
CA ASP A 386 0.68 14.66 5.30
C ASP A 386 0.90 13.74 4.10
N ALA A 387 -0.18 13.19 3.55
CA ALA A 387 -0.13 12.29 2.40
C ALA A 387 0.53 12.95 1.18
N MET A 388 0.37 14.26 0.99
CA MET A 388 0.96 15.02 -0.12
C MET A 388 2.48 15.16 0.00
N GLN A 389 3.06 14.87 1.18
CA GLN A 389 4.49 14.95 1.46
C GLN A 389 5.20 13.58 1.47
N SER A 390 4.50 12.49 1.18
CA SER A 390 5.11 11.16 1.08
C SER A 390 6.07 11.08 -0.12
N LEU A 391 7.37 11.11 0.15
CA LEU A 391 8.43 11.07 -0.88
C LEU A 391 9.37 9.86 -0.73
N TYR A 392 9.19 9.04 0.31
CA TYR A 392 10.11 7.95 0.66
C TYR A 392 9.63 6.55 0.24
N GLY A 393 8.78 6.43 -0.79
CA GLY A 393 8.32 5.13 -1.30
C GLY A 393 9.46 4.19 -1.73
N PHE A 394 10.62 4.72 -2.12
CA PHE A 394 11.83 3.94 -2.41
C PHE A 394 12.46 3.25 -1.17
N ARG A 395 12.04 3.66 0.04
CA ARG A 395 12.40 3.05 1.34
C ARG A 395 11.24 2.27 1.96
N SER A 396 10.32 1.76 1.14
CA SER A 396 9.14 1.00 1.60
C SER A 396 8.10 1.81 2.37
N ALA A 397 8.17 3.16 2.36
CA ALA A 397 7.09 3.98 2.91
C ALA A 397 5.78 3.70 2.16
N ASN A 398 4.68 3.58 2.90
CA ASN A 398 3.37 3.35 2.32
C ASN A 398 2.37 4.39 2.84
N VAL A 399 2.12 5.41 2.00
CA VAL A 399 1.15 6.49 2.27
C VAL A 399 -0.27 5.96 2.53
N GLY A 400 -0.62 4.82 1.93
CA GLY A 400 -1.91 4.16 2.14
C GLY A 400 -2.16 3.82 3.62
N LEU A 401 -1.11 3.55 4.41
CA LEU A 401 -1.23 3.30 5.85
C LEU A 401 -1.69 4.54 6.63
N PHE A 402 -1.32 5.73 6.17
CA PHE A 402 -1.79 6.97 6.78
C PHE A 402 -3.28 7.20 6.48
N LEU A 403 -3.70 6.97 5.23
CA LEU A 403 -5.11 7.05 4.82
C LEU A 403 -5.96 5.98 5.52
N GLU A 404 -5.42 4.77 5.67
CA GLU A 404 -6.02 3.67 6.43
C GLU A 404 -6.19 4.05 7.90
N ALA A 405 -5.13 4.52 8.57
CA ALA A 405 -5.19 4.95 9.97
C ALA A 405 -6.17 6.11 10.22
N ARG A 406 -6.42 6.94 9.20
CA ARG A 406 -7.39 8.04 9.26
C ARG A 406 -8.84 7.55 9.17
N SER A 407 -9.08 6.45 8.47
CA SER A 407 -10.43 5.94 8.15
C SER A 407 -10.83 4.72 8.98
N LEU A 408 -9.87 3.89 9.38
CA LEU A 408 -10.04 2.63 10.08
C LEU A 408 -9.35 2.64 11.45
N PRO A 409 -9.86 1.87 12.42
CA PRO A 409 -9.23 1.76 13.73
C PRO A 409 -7.90 1.00 13.66
N ILE A 410 -6.92 1.44 14.45
CA ILE A 410 -5.68 0.71 14.70
C ILE A 410 -5.92 -0.22 15.88
N GLY A 411 -6.22 -1.49 15.61
CA GLY A 411 -6.67 -2.43 16.63
C GLY A 411 -8.00 -1.97 17.23
N ASN A 412 -8.03 -1.68 18.53
CA ASN A 412 -9.21 -1.16 19.23
C ASN A 412 -9.25 0.37 19.32
N ILE A 413 -8.29 1.06 18.71
CA ILE A 413 -8.14 2.52 18.82
C ILE A 413 -8.71 3.17 17.56
N GLN A 414 -9.83 3.86 17.71
CA GLN A 414 -10.34 4.76 16.68
C GLN A 414 -9.66 6.13 16.85
N LEU A 415 -8.97 6.59 15.81
CA LEU A 415 -8.40 7.93 15.77
C LEU A 415 -9.46 8.96 15.37
N GLU A 416 -9.37 10.16 15.93
CA GLU A 416 -10.14 11.32 15.52
C GLU A 416 -9.34 12.11 14.48
N PRO A 417 -9.77 12.15 13.21
CA PRO A 417 -9.06 12.88 12.18
C PRO A 417 -9.21 14.39 12.36
N LEU A 418 -8.11 15.13 12.28
CA LEU A 418 -8.06 16.59 12.39
C LEU A 418 -7.30 17.19 11.20
N ASP A 419 -7.90 18.17 10.54
CA ASP A 419 -7.29 18.87 9.40
C ASP A 419 -6.77 20.25 9.78
N LEU A 420 -5.48 20.48 9.56
CA LEU A 420 -4.84 21.79 9.78
C LEU A 420 -4.83 22.59 8.47
N GLN A 421 -5.75 23.53 8.34
CA GLN A 421 -5.94 24.30 7.09
C GLN A 421 -5.14 25.60 7.01
N VAL A 422 -4.52 26.03 8.11
CA VAL A 422 -3.80 27.32 8.18
C VAL A 422 -2.29 27.09 8.05
N ASN A 423 -1.69 27.69 7.03
CA ASN A 423 -0.24 27.70 6.85
C ASN A 423 0.38 28.91 7.58
N PHE A 424 1.27 28.64 8.53
CA PHE A 424 2.01 29.69 9.26
C PHE A 424 3.46 29.88 8.76
N ARG A 425 3.87 29.15 7.72
CA ARG A 425 5.27 29.09 7.24
C ARG A 425 5.52 30.01 6.04
N SER A 426 4.51 30.27 5.21
CA SER A 426 4.65 30.90 3.91
C SER A 426 3.73 32.10 3.72
N GLN A 427 4.12 33.03 2.84
CA GLN A 427 3.29 34.17 2.46
C GLN A 427 2.20 33.76 1.47
N ALA A 428 1.10 34.52 1.43
CA ALA A 428 -0.07 34.24 0.58
C ALA A 428 0.29 33.96 -0.89
N GLY A 429 1.20 34.74 -1.48
CA GLY A 429 1.57 34.55 -2.89
C GLY A 429 2.20 33.19 -3.21
N ILE A 430 2.91 32.56 -2.26
CA ILE A 430 3.44 31.20 -2.43
C ILE A 430 2.31 30.18 -2.32
N ILE A 431 1.43 30.35 -1.33
CA ILE A 431 0.28 29.48 -1.08
C ILE A 431 -0.65 29.46 -2.31
N ASP A 432 -0.97 30.64 -2.85
CA ASP A 432 -1.85 30.77 -4.01
C ASP A 432 -1.25 30.09 -5.24
N TRP A 433 0.05 30.25 -5.47
CA TRP A 433 0.75 29.60 -6.58
C TRP A 433 0.75 28.08 -6.44
N VAL A 434 1.06 27.55 -5.25
CA VAL A 434 1.03 26.10 -4.98
C VAL A 434 -0.38 25.55 -5.20
N ASN A 435 -1.40 26.20 -4.62
CA ASN A 435 -2.79 25.77 -4.77
C ASN A 435 -3.23 25.77 -6.24
N GLN A 436 -2.82 26.76 -7.04
CA GLN A 436 -3.14 26.79 -8.48
C GLN A 436 -2.41 25.69 -9.26
N ALA A 437 -1.14 25.44 -8.96
CA ALA A 437 -0.33 24.48 -9.69
C ALA A 437 -0.74 23.03 -9.43
N PHE A 438 -1.16 22.70 -8.21
CA PHE A 438 -1.39 21.32 -7.78
C PHE A 438 -2.84 20.83 -7.90
N VAL A 439 -3.79 21.69 -8.26
CA VAL A 439 -5.20 21.29 -8.54
C VAL A 439 -5.32 20.25 -9.66
N GLU A 440 -4.43 20.30 -10.66
CA GLU A 440 -4.42 19.32 -11.76
C GLU A 440 -3.51 18.11 -11.48
N VAL A 441 -2.71 18.16 -10.40
CA VAL A 441 -1.70 17.14 -10.08
C VAL A 441 -2.21 16.15 -9.04
N PHE A 442 -2.92 16.64 -8.03
CA PHE A 442 -3.51 15.79 -7.00
C PHE A 442 -4.98 15.51 -7.29
N PRO A 443 -5.47 14.29 -6.97
CA PRO A 443 -6.88 13.97 -7.10
C PRO A 443 -7.72 14.86 -6.19
N THR A 444 -8.97 15.11 -6.58
CA THR A 444 -9.91 15.92 -5.78
C THR A 444 -10.29 15.27 -4.45
N ARG A 445 -9.98 13.99 -4.27
CA ARG A 445 -10.16 13.21 -3.04
C ARG A 445 -8.94 12.31 -2.86
N ASP A 446 -8.56 12.09 -1.61
CA ASP A 446 -7.58 11.06 -1.29
C ASP A 446 -8.19 9.70 -1.69
N ASN A 447 -7.53 9.00 -2.60
CA ASN A 447 -7.88 7.65 -3.04
C ASN A 447 -6.98 6.64 -2.36
#